data_AF-R3W4S4-F1
#
_entry.id   AF-R3W4S4-F1
#
_cell.length_a   1.000
_cell.length_b   1.000
_cell.length_c   1.000
_cell.angle_alpha   90.00
_cell.angle_beta   90.00
_cell.angle_gamma   90.00
#
_symmetry.space_group_name_H-M   'P 1'
#
loop_
_entity.id
_entity.type
_entity.pdbx_description
1 polymer ?
#
loop_
_entity_poly.entity_id
_entity_poly.type
_entity_poly.pdbx_seq_one_letter_code
_entity_poly.pdbx_strand_id
1 'polypeptide(L)'
;MDRQTWDLLRENFEEQEFIGTGHYRLREIGNNLYEMAYLVFGPCGDKTYHPQITLRVGERIEPLKMIDTEVVPNVRLSFLDEPEKVQQALDKLTEQFFYAKKLE
;
A
#
# COMPACT_ATOMS: atom_id res chain seq x y z
N MET A 1 1.36 5.92 10.21
CA MET A 1 2.47 6.45 9.40
C MET A 1 2.69 7.93 9.64
N ASP A 2 3.94 8.36 9.84
CA ASP A 2 4.33 9.77 9.96
C ASP A 2 4.88 10.34 8.64
N ARG A 3 5.23 11.64 8.63
CA ARG A 3 5.71 12.32 7.44
C ARG A 3 7.08 11.85 6.98
N GLN A 4 7.99 11.59 7.92
CA GLN A 4 9.34 11.10 7.62
C GLN A 4 9.30 9.74 6.91
N THR A 5 8.45 8.84 7.39
CA THR A 5 8.21 7.52 6.79
C THR A 5 7.69 7.67 5.36
N TRP A 6 6.76 8.60 5.14
CA TRP A 6 6.21 8.87 3.81
C TRP A 6 7.24 9.43 2.83
N ASP A 7 8.06 10.38 3.28
CA ASP A 7 9.10 10.96 2.44
C ASP A 7 10.15 9.89 2.08
N LEU A 8 10.54 9.03 3.03
CA LEU A 8 11.43 7.89 2.78
C LEU A 8 10.84 6.88 1.79
N LEU A 9 9.53 6.57 1.91
CA LEU A 9 8.82 5.75 0.93
C LEU A 9 8.94 6.36 -0.46
N ARG A 10 8.59 7.64 -0.61
CA ARG A 10 8.57 8.35 -1.91
C ARG A 10 9.94 8.43 -2.56
N GLU A 11 10.99 8.65 -1.78
CA GLU A 11 12.37 8.73 -2.29
C GLU A 11 12.89 7.39 -2.83
N ASN A 12 12.35 6.27 -2.32
CA ASN A 12 12.82 4.93 -2.66
C ASN A 12 11.87 4.15 -3.59
N PHE A 13 10.80 4.78 -4.06
CA PHE A 13 9.78 4.16 -4.92
C PHE A 13 9.85 4.70 -6.35
N GLU A 14 9.98 3.82 -7.34
CA GLU A 14 10.07 4.25 -8.75
C GLU A 14 8.70 4.43 -9.44
N GLU A 15 7.67 3.66 -9.04
CA GLU A 15 6.21 3.83 -9.27
C GLU A 15 5.57 2.44 -9.15
N GLN A 16 6.14 1.46 -9.86
CA GLN A 16 5.85 0.03 -9.68
C GLN A 16 7.15 -0.76 -9.86
N GLU A 17 7.49 -1.62 -8.91
CA GLU A 17 8.74 -2.36 -8.92
C GLU A 17 8.59 -3.77 -8.38
N PHE A 18 9.37 -4.69 -8.91
CA PHE A 18 9.47 -6.05 -8.40
C PHE A 18 10.57 -6.13 -7.35
N ILE A 19 10.22 -6.46 -6.11
CA ILE A 19 11.17 -6.58 -5.01
C ILE A 19 10.95 -7.92 -4.31
N GLY A 20 11.99 -8.74 -4.28
CA GLY A 20 11.93 -10.08 -3.69
C GLY A 20 10.98 -10.99 -4.46
N THR A 21 9.79 -11.23 -3.92
CA THR A 21 8.79 -12.18 -4.43
C THR A 21 7.52 -11.53 -4.96
N GLY A 22 7.43 -10.20 -4.97
CA GLY A 22 6.24 -9.54 -5.47
C GLY A 22 6.44 -8.11 -5.90
N HIS A 23 5.35 -7.50 -6.31
CA HIS A 23 5.38 -6.19 -6.95
C HIS A 23 4.78 -5.14 -6.04
N TYR A 24 5.57 -4.15 -5.67
CA TYR A 24 5.09 -2.99 -4.94
C TYR A 24 4.70 -1.90 -5.95
N ARG A 25 3.62 -1.18 -5.66
CA ARG A 25 3.19 0.00 -6.43
C ARG A 25 2.89 1.18 -5.49
N LEU A 26 3.37 2.36 -5.84
CA LEU A 26 3.02 3.63 -5.21
C LEU A 26 2.77 4.65 -6.31
N ARG A 27 1.53 5.12 -6.43
CA ARG A 27 1.14 6.09 -7.46
C ARG A 27 0.19 7.13 -6.93
N GLU A 28 0.25 8.32 -7.50
CA GLU A 28 -0.77 9.35 -7.27
C GLU A 28 -2.01 9.05 -8.13
N ILE A 29 -3.18 9.12 -7.51
CA ILE A 29 -4.49 8.89 -8.16
C ILE A 29 -5.36 10.16 -8.17
N GLY A 30 -4.77 11.32 -7.81
CA GLY A 30 -5.35 12.66 -7.93
C GLY A 30 -5.81 13.29 -6.61
N ASN A 31 -5.88 14.62 -6.55
CA ASN A 31 -6.30 15.38 -5.36
C ASN A 31 -5.53 15.00 -4.08
N ASN A 32 -4.21 14.85 -4.19
CA ASN A 32 -3.36 14.37 -3.09
C ASN A 32 -3.72 12.98 -2.57
N LEU A 33 -4.43 12.18 -3.38
CA LEU A 33 -4.69 10.78 -3.07
C LEU A 33 -3.61 9.91 -3.71
N TYR A 34 -3.13 8.96 -2.93
CA TYR A 34 -2.14 8.00 -3.36
C TYR A 34 -2.68 6.59 -3.17
N GLU A 35 -2.22 5.70 -4.02
CA GLU A 35 -2.46 4.27 -3.92
C GLU A 35 -1.13 3.59 -3.67
N MET A 36 -1.03 2.91 -2.53
CA MET A 36 0.07 1.99 -2.21
C MET A 36 -0.47 0.57 -2.30
N ALA A 37 0.20 -0.32 -3.03
CA ALA A 37 -0.26 -1.68 -3.20
C ALA A 37 0.88 -2.68 -3.25
N TYR A 38 0.61 -3.89 -2.78
CA TYR A 38 1.35 -5.08 -3.17
C TYR A 38 0.49 -5.88 -4.15
N LEU A 39 1.10 -6.26 -5.27
CA LEU A 39 0.45 -6.95 -6.37
C LEU A 39 1.00 -8.37 -6.47
N VAL A 40 0.09 -9.34 -6.49
CA VAL A 40 0.40 -10.73 -6.82
C VAL A 40 0.07 -10.93 -8.29
N PHE A 41 0.98 -11.57 -9.01
CA PHE A 41 0.80 -11.88 -10.43
C PHE A 41 0.33 -13.32 -10.56
N GLY A 42 -0.85 -13.49 -11.14
CA GLY A 42 -1.37 -14.80 -11.46
C GLY A 42 -0.64 -15.43 -12.65
N PRO A 43 -0.80 -16.75 -12.85
CA PRO A 43 -0.11 -17.50 -13.90
C PRO A 43 -0.47 -17.03 -15.31
N CYS A 44 -1.58 -16.30 -15.48
CA CYS A 44 -2.05 -15.77 -16.76
C CYS A 44 -1.71 -14.29 -16.97
N GLY A 45 -0.87 -13.69 -16.10
CA GLY A 45 -0.50 -12.27 -16.16
C GLY A 45 -1.56 -11.33 -15.57
N ASP A 46 -2.58 -11.88 -14.94
CA ASP A 46 -3.53 -11.15 -14.09
C ASP A 46 -2.82 -10.59 -12.86
N LYS A 47 -3.33 -9.46 -12.34
CA LYS A 47 -2.79 -8.80 -11.15
C LYS A 47 -3.88 -8.72 -10.09
N THR A 48 -3.63 -9.28 -8.92
CA THR A 48 -4.51 -9.19 -7.75
C THR A 48 -3.89 -8.29 -6.69
N TYR A 49 -4.74 -7.57 -5.95
CA TYR A 49 -4.32 -6.70 -4.87
C TYR A 49 -4.18 -7.48 -3.57
N HIS A 50 -3.02 -7.38 -2.89
CA HIS A 50 -2.75 -8.08 -1.65
C HIS A 50 -1.79 -7.33 -0.69
N PRO A 51 -2.18 -6.20 -0.07
CA PRO A 51 -3.40 -5.42 -0.29
C PRO A 51 -3.14 -4.16 -1.14
N GLN A 52 -4.21 -3.43 -1.46
CA GLN A 52 -4.19 -2.06 -1.97
C GLN A 52 -4.75 -1.09 -0.92
N ILE A 53 -4.03 -0.02 -0.63
CA ILE A 53 -4.39 0.99 0.36
C ILE A 53 -4.46 2.36 -0.33
N THR A 54 -5.57 3.07 -0.13
CA THR A 54 -5.69 4.46 -0.58
C THR A 54 -5.37 5.38 0.59
N LEU A 55 -4.47 6.33 0.35
CA LEU A 55 -4.00 7.33 1.29
C LEU A 55 -4.38 8.72 0.80
N ARG A 56 -4.65 9.64 1.72
CA ARG A 56 -4.63 11.08 1.47
C ARG A 56 -3.35 11.65 2.07
N VAL A 57 -2.66 12.46 1.29
CA VAL A 57 -1.36 13.03 1.64
C VAL A 57 -1.51 14.55 1.76
N GLY A 58 -1.74 15.03 2.97
CA GLY A 58 -1.79 16.46 3.28
C GLY A 58 -0.71 16.84 4.29
N GLU A 59 -1.07 17.67 5.27
CA GLU A 59 -0.26 17.88 6.48
C GLU A 59 0.00 16.57 7.23
N ARG A 60 -0.94 15.63 7.11
CA ARG A 60 -0.85 14.28 7.65
C ARG A 60 -1.09 13.26 6.54
N ILE A 61 -0.59 12.05 6.78
CA ILE A 61 -0.84 10.89 5.92
C ILE A 61 -2.02 10.13 6.51
N GLU A 62 -3.15 10.17 5.81
CA GLU A 62 -4.40 9.59 6.29
C GLU A 62 -4.81 8.40 5.42
N PRO A 63 -4.82 7.17 5.94
CA PRO A 63 -5.40 6.06 5.21
C PRO A 63 -6.93 6.20 5.11
N LEU A 64 -7.49 5.87 3.95
CA LEU A 64 -8.92 6.02 3.67
C LEU A 64 -9.63 4.68 3.55
N LYS A 65 -8.99 3.69 2.90
CA LYS A 65 -9.57 2.37 2.65
C LYS A 65 -8.49 1.35 2.30
N MET A 66 -8.82 0.08 2.51
CA MET A 66 -8.00 -1.06 2.10
C MET A 66 -8.86 -2.04 1.29
N ILE A 67 -8.29 -2.58 0.22
CA ILE A 67 -8.90 -3.62 -0.62
C ILE A 67 -7.89 -4.75 -0.77
N ASP A 68 -8.34 -5.98 -0.51
CA ASP A 68 -7.60 -7.21 -0.77
C ASP A 68 -8.49 -8.14 -1.58
N THR A 69 -8.02 -8.49 -2.78
CA THR A 69 -8.75 -9.35 -3.72
C THR A 69 -8.08 -10.71 -3.91
N GLU A 70 -6.97 -10.96 -3.21
CA GLU A 70 -6.28 -12.25 -3.19
C GLU A 70 -6.89 -13.18 -2.14
N VAL A 71 -7.37 -12.63 -1.03
CA VAL A 71 -8.04 -13.38 0.04
C VAL A 71 -9.50 -13.71 -0.29
N VAL A 72 -10.00 -14.85 0.20
CA VAL A 72 -11.39 -15.30 0.01
C VAL A 72 -12.10 -15.47 1.37
N PRO A 73 -13.21 -14.76 1.63
CA PRO A 73 -13.84 -13.76 0.76
C PRO A 73 -12.99 -12.48 0.62
N ASN A 74 -13.14 -11.77 -0.50
CA ASN A 74 -12.44 -10.49 -0.72
C ASN A 74 -12.70 -9.52 0.43
N VAL A 75 -11.66 -8.83 0.87
CA VAL A 75 -11.73 -7.88 1.99
C VAL A 75 -11.77 -6.46 1.44
N ARG A 76 -12.73 -5.67 1.93
CA ARG A 76 -12.86 -4.24 1.64
C ARG A 76 -13.15 -3.51 2.94
N LEU A 77 -12.18 -2.76 3.42
CA LEU A 77 -12.29 -2.00 4.66
C LEU A 77 -12.32 -0.51 4.37
N SER A 78 -13.12 0.23 5.11
CA SER A 78 -13.09 1.69 5.14
C SER A 78 -12.44 2.15 6.44
N PHE A 79 -11.69 3.24 6.41
CA PHE A 79 -11.11 3.81 7.64
C PHE A 79 -12.21 4.37 8.57
N LEU A 80 -13.36 4.77 8.02
CA LEU A 80 -14.49 5.27 8.80
C LEU A 80 -15.09 4.18 9.70
N ASP A 81 -15.19 2.95 9.17
CA ASP A 81 -15.83 1.84 9.87
C ASP A 81 -14.80 1.02 10.68
N GLU A 82 -13.59 0.84 10.14
CA GLU A 82 -12.58 -0.07 10.70
C GLU A 82 -11.17 0.57 10.71
N PRO A 83 -10.98 1.71 11.42
CA PRO A 83 -9.75 2.51 11.37
C PRO A 83 -8.50 1.72 11.78
N GLU A 84 -8.60 0.91 12.84
CA GLU A 84 -7.48 0.12 13.36
C GLU A 84 -6.99 -0.91 12.33
N LYS A 85 -7.90 -1.59 11.63
CA LYS A 85 -7.53 -2.60 10.64
C LYS A 85 -6.91 -1.97 9.39
N VAL A 86 -7.44 -0.83 8.95
CA VAL A 86 -6.88 -0.11 7.81
C VAL A 86 -5.50 0.46 8.17
N GLN A 87 -5.32 1.01 9.37
CA GLN A 87 -4.02 1.50 9.84
C GLN A 87 -3.00 0.36 9.95
N GLN A 88 -3.39 -0.78 10.55
CA GLN A 88 -2.52 -1.95 10.66
C GLN A 88 -2.11 -2.48 9.28
N ALA A 89 -3.01 -2.47 8.30
CA ALA A 89 -2.67 -2.87 6.93
C ALA A 89 -1.64 -1.94 6.30
N LEU A 90 -1.74 -0.63 6.55
CA LEU A 90 -0.77 0.36 6.08
C LEU A 90 0.60 0.14 6.70
N ASP A 91 0.64 -0.03 8.02
CA ASP A 91 1.90 -0.21 8.74
C ASP A 91 2.60 -1.50 8.26
N LYS A 92 1.87 -2.62 8.15
CA LYS A 92 2.40 -3.87 7.61
C LYS A 92 2.94 -3.75 6.18
N LEU A 93 2.19 -3.10 5.29
CA LEU A 93 2.62 -2.95 3.89
C LEU A 93 3.87 -2.05 3.78
N THR A 94 4.00 -1.07 4.68
CA THR A 94 5.17 -0.20 4.77
C THR A 94 6.39 -0.94 5.28
N GLU A 95 6.26 -1.68 6.39
CA GLU A 95 7.31 -2.54 6.94
C GLU A 95 7.79 -3.56 5.91
N GLN A 96 6.87 -4.23 5.21
CA GLN A 96 7.20 -5.17 4.14
C GLN A 96 8.03 -4.53 3.03
N PHE A 97 7.66 -3.31 2.60
CA PHE A 97 8.41 -2.58 1.59
C PHE A 97 9.81 -2.20 2.07
N PHE A 98 9.94 -1.65 3.28
CA PHE A 98 11.24 -1.26 3.84
C PHE A 98 12.16 -2.46 4.05
N TYR A 99 11.65 -3.56 4.58
CA TYR A 99 12.39 -4.81 4.68
C TYR A 99 12.87 -5.29 3.29
N ALA A 100 11.99 -5.25 2.28
CA ALA A 100 12.34 -5.66 0.92
C ALA A 100 13.41 -4.75 0.28
N LYS A 101 13.41 -3.45 0.62
CA LYS A 101 14.41 -2.46 0.19
C LYS A 101 15.68 -2.44 1.04
N LYS A 102 15.71 -3.16 2.17
CA LYS A 102 16.79 -3.11 3.18
C LYS A 102 17.01 -1.71 3.73
N LEU A 103 15.91 -1.01 4.03
CA LEU A 103 15.90 0.33 4.62
C LEU A 103 15.72 0.29 6.16
N GLU A 104 15.76 -0.91 6.73
CA GLU A 104 15.70 -1.18 8.18
C GLU A 104 17.09 -1.46 8.77
#